data_AF-A0A3L7QFW7-F1
#
_entry.id   AF-A0A3L7QFW7-F1
#
_cell.length_a   1.000
_cell.length_b   1.000
_cell.length_c   1.000
_cell.angle_alpha   90.00
_cell.angle_beta   90.00
_cell.angle_gamma   90.00
#
_symmetry.space_group_name_H-M   'P 1'
#
loop_
_entity.id
_entity.type
_entity.pdbx_description
1 polymer ?
#
loop_
_entity_poly.entity_id
_entity_poly.type
_entity_poly.pdbx_seq_one_letter_code
_entity_poly.pdbx_strand_id
1 'polypeptide(L)'
;MNRPSKDDVERLSRGQPTRTKIGSRRISHRLTQKERILFVAAQRQGFLKVPVTGVRVNVLNVYRLWCEAEGREFIVRGGPNPFTHM
;
A
#
# COMPACT_ATOMS: atom_id res chain seq x y z
N MET A 1 -9.28 16.29 -9.45
CA MET A 1 -9.02 15.00 -8.78
C MET A 1 -8.42 15.30 -7.41
N ASN A 2 -9.13 15.00 -6.32
CA ASN A 2 -8.61 15.19 -4.97
C ASN A 2 -7.49 14.17 -4.72
N ARG A 3 -6.24 14.61 -4.86
CA ARG A 3 -5.10 13.78 -4.48
C ARG A 3 -5.19 13.50 -2.98
N PRO A 4 -5.13 12.23 -2.54
CA PRO A 4 -5.07 11.92 -1.13
C PRO A 4 -3.84 12.60 -0.51
N SER A 5 -3.94 13.09 0.72
CA SER A 5 -2.79 13.68 1.40
C SER A 5 -1.92 12.56 1.99
N LYS A 6 -0.59 12.72 2.00
CA LYS A 6 0.32 11.72 2.59
C LYS A 6 -0.04 11.41 4.05
N ASP A 7 -0.38 12.43 4.82
CA ASP A 7 -0.81 12.31 6.23
C ASP A 7 -2.06 11.43 6.34
N ASP A 8 -3.04 11.66 5.46
CA ASP A 8 -4.25 10.85 5.43
C ASP A 8 -3.89 9.38 5.10
N VAL A 9 -3.00 9.12 4.13
CA VAL A 9 -2.63 7.73 3.77
C VAL A 9 -1.90 7.04 4.92
N GLU A 10 -1.04 7.74 5.65
CA GLU A 10 -0.39 7.21 6.84
C GLU A 10 -1.41 6.86 7.93
N ARG A 11 -2.37 7.76 8.19
CA ARG A 11 -3.46 7.51 9.15
C ARG A 11 -4.29 6.30 8.73
N LEU A 12 -4.66 6.22 7.44
CA LEU A 12 -5.40 5.11 6.86
C LEU A 12 -4.67 3.78 7.07
N SER A 13 -3.35 3.74 6.81
CA SER A 13 -2.52 2.55 7.00
C SER A 13 -2.50 2.05 8.46
N ARG A 14 -2.64 2.98 9.42
CA ARG A 14 -2.70 2.72 10.86
C ARG A 14 -4.12 2.38 11.34
N GLY A 15 -5.11 2.40 10.45
CA GLY A 15 -6.53 2.23 10.81
C GLY A 15 -7.13 3.45 11.53
N GLN A 16 -6.50 4.62 11.41
CA GLN A 16 -7.00 5.87 11.98
C GLN A 16 -7.95 6.58 11.02
N PRO A 17 -8.89 7.38 11.54
CA PRO A 17 -9.75 8.22 10.71
C PRO A 17 -8.90 9.24 9.95
N THR A 18 -9.16 9.33 8.64
CA THR A 18 -8.57 10.32 7.73
C THR A 18 -9.46 11.56 7.68
N ARG A 19 -8.88 12.74 7.46
CA ARG A 19 -9.63 14.01 7.34
C ARG A 19 -10.46 14.03 6.06
N THR A 20 -9.90 13.44 5.00
CA THR A 20 -10.57 13.27 3.71
C THR A 20 -11.07 11.83 3.57
N LYS A 21 -12.20 11.59 2.88
CA LYS A 21 -12.62 10.24 2.48
C LYS A 21 -11.63 9.67 1.47
N ILE A 22 -10.54 9.11 1.97
CA ILE A 22 -9.56 8.39 1.16
C ILE A 22 -9.60 6.91 1.54
N GLY A 23 -9.79 6.05 0.55
CA GLY A 23 -9.95 4.62 0.75
C GLY A 23 -11.41 4.14 0.71
N SER A 24 -11.56 2.83 0.49
CA SER A 24 -12.85 2.16 0.38
C SER A 24 -13.35 1.71 1.75
N ARG A 25 -14.58 2.09 2.14
CA ARG A 25 -15.22 1.60 3.39
C ARG A 25 -15.39 0.09 3.46
N ARG A 26 -15.37 -0.59 2.31
CA ARG A 26 -15.48 -2.06 2.18
C ARG A 26 -14.16 -2.79 2.44
N ILE A 27 -13.04 -2.08 2.57
CA ILE A 27 -11.71 -2.66 2.68
C ILE A 27 -11.12 -2.27 4.04
N SER A 28 -10.74 -3.25 4.85
CA SER A 28 -10.09 -2.97 6.14
C SER A 28 -8.67 -2.46 5.91
N HIS A 29 -8.45 -1.14 5.97
CA HIS A 29 -7.13 -0.55 5.68
C HIS A 29 -6.05 -0.76 6.75
N ARG A 30 -6.39 -1.42 7.86
CA ARG A 30 -5.44 -1.70 8.94
C ARG A 30 -4.38 -2.68 8.46
N LEU A 31 -3.16 -2.19 8.27
CA LEU A 31 -2.01 -3.03 7.97
C LEU A 31 -1.54 -3.77 9.21
N THR A 32 -1.17 -5.03 9.05
CA THR A 32 -0.41 -5.77 10.07
C THR A 32 1.01 -5.23 10.17
N GLN A 33 1.75 -5.59 11.23
CA GLN A 33 3.12 -5.13 11.42
C GLN A 33 4.04 -5.50 10.24
N LYS A 34 3.91 -6.71 9.69
CA LYS A 34 4.66 -7.15 8.50
C LYS A 34 4.36 -6.29 7.29
N GLU A 35 3.09 -6.03 7.00
CA GLU A 35 2.67 -5.18 5.88
C GLU A 35 3.13 -3.73 6.07
N ARG A 36 3.13 -3.22 7.30
CA ARG A 36 3.64 -1.89 7.61
C ARG A 36 5.14 -1.78 7.36
N ILE A 37 5.91 -2.81 7.71
CA ILE A 37 7.35 -2.86 7.38
C ILE A 37 7.55 -2.84 5.86
N LEU A 38 6.79 -3.64 5.11
CA LEU A 38 6.84 -3.63 3.63
C LEU A 38 6.48 -2.26 3.06
N PHE A 39 5.43 -1.63 3.60
CA PHE A 39 4.99 -0.31 3.17
C PHE A 39 6.05 0.77 3.45
N VAL A 40 6.62 0.83 4.66
CA VAL A 40 7.69 1.78 5.00
C VAL A 40 8.94 1.51 4.16
N ALA A 41 9.31 0.25 3.93
CA ALA A 41 10.38 -0.09 3.01
C ALA A 41 10.10 0.39 1.59
N ALA A 42 8.86 0.23 1.11
CA ALA A 42 8.43 0.67 -0.21
C ALA A 42 8.46 2.20 -0.37
N GLN A 43 8.12 2.94 0.68
CA GLN A 43 8.24 4.40 0.69
C GLN A 43 9.70 4.85 0.51
N ARG A 44 10.64 4.15 1.16
CA ARG A 44 12.08 4.43 1.06
C ARG A 44 12.69 3.98 -0.26
N GLN A 45 12.24 2.84 -0.79
CA GLN A 45 12.78 2.24 -2.02
C GLN A 45 12.14 2.80 -3.30
N GLY A 46 10.92 3.32 -3.23
CA GLY A 46 10.14 3.75 -4.39
C GLY A 46 9.39 2.62 -5.11
N PHE A 47 9.38 1.40 -4.56
CA PHE A 47 8.58 0.28 -5.08
C PHE A 47 8.14 -0.65 -3.95
N LEU A 48 6.96 -1.24 -4.06
CA LEU A 48 6.46 -2.21 -3.08
C LEU A 48 6.97 -3.61 -3.39
N LYS A 49 7.80 -4.15 -2.49
CA LYS A 49 8.23 -5.55 -2.59
C LYS A 49 7.15 -6.48 -2.06
N VAL A 50 6.49 -7.19 -2.96
CA VAL A 50 5.42 -8.15 -2.64
C VAL A 50 6.02 -9.55 -2.51
N PRO A 51 5.83 -10.24 -1.37
CA PRO A 51 6.25 -11.63 -1.25
C PRO A 51 5.47 -12.53 -2.22
N VAL A 52 6.11 -13.60 -2.68
CA VAL A 52 5.57 -14.58 -3.65
C VAL A 52 4.22 -15.17 -3.21
N THR A 53 3.95 -15.23 -1.90
CA THR A 53 2.70 -15.74 -1.34
C THR A 53 2.07 -14.75 -0.36
N GLY A 54 0.78 -14.45 -0.55
CA GLY A 54 -0.08 -13.95 0.53
C GLY A 54 -0.08 -12.44 0.78
N VAL A 55 0.32 -11.59 -0.17
CA VAL A 55 0.10 -10.15 0.02
C VAL A 55 -1.40 -9.83 -0.05
N ARG A 56 -1.90 -9.10 0.95
CA ARG A 56 -3.30 -8.67 0.94
C ARG A 56 -3.46 -7.48 0.00
N VAL A 57 -4.60 -7.41 -0.68
CA VAL A 57 -5.00 -6.25 -1.49
C VAL A 57 -4.98 -4.91 -0.73
N ASN A 58 -5.00 -4.96 0.61
CA ASN A 58 -4.94 -3.77 1.47
C ASN A 58 -3.63 -3.01 1.33
N VAL A 59 -2.47 -3.68 1.44
CA VAL A 59 -1.18 -2.99 1.35
C VAL A 59 -0.94 -2.43 -0.05
N LEU A 60 -1.43 -3.12 -1.09
CA LEU A 60 -1.41 -2.64 -2.46
C LEU A 60 -2.25 -1.36 -2.62
N ASN A 61 -3.47 -1.33 -2.06
CA ASN A 61 -4.32 -0.15 -2.09
C ASN A 61 -3.73 1.03 -1.30
N VAL A 62 -3.17 0.79 -0.12
CA VAL A 62 -2.52 1.83 0.69
C VAL A 62 -1.29 2.38 -0.05
N TYR A 63 -0.48 1.52 -0.65
CA TYR A 63 0.69 1.94 -1.43
C TYR A 63 0.29 2.72 -2.69
N ARG A 64 -0.75 2.28 -3.40
CA ARG A 64 -1.30 3.01 -4.53
C ARG A 64 -1.76 4.42 -4.13
N LEU A 65 -2.52 4.54 -3.04
CA LEU A 65 -2.95 5.85 -2.52
C LEU A 65 -1.75 6.73 -2.15
N TRP A 66 -0.69 6.15 -1.60
CA TRP A 66 0.53 6.88 -1.28
C TRP A 66 1.27 7.36 -2.54
N CYS A 67 1.36 6.54 -3.59
CA CYS A 67 1.90 6.94 -4.89
C CYS A 67 1.06 8.06 -5.53
N GLU A 68 -0.28 7.96 -5.49
CA GLU A 68 -1.19 9.02 -5.96
C GLU A 68 -1.02 10.33 -5.15
N ALA A 69 -0.79 10.23 -3.84
CA ALA A 69 -0.49 11.36 -2.97
C ALA A 69 0.86 12.02 -3.30
N GLU A 70 1.86 11.21 -3.67
CA GLU A 70 3.18 11.69 -4.10
C GLU A 70 3.22 12.18 -5.54
N GLY A 71 2.25 11.78 -6.38
CA GLY A 71 2.40 11.89 -7.82
C GLY A 71 3.52 10.99 -8.36
N ARG A 72 3.82 9.90 -7.66
CA ARG A 72 4.79 8.88 -8.09
C ARG A 72 4.09 7.72 -8.79
N GLU A 73 4.86 7.03 -9.62
CA GLU A 73 4.40 5.82 -10.28
C GLU A 73 4.20 4.68 -9.27
N PHE A 74 3.14 3.89 -9.45
CA PHE A 74 2.84 2.74 -8.60
C PHE A 74 3.64 1.53 -9.10
N ILE A 75 4.79 1.27 -8.46
CA ILE A 75 5.68 0.17 -8.84
C ILE A 75 5.58 -0.94 -7.80
N VAL A 76 5.22 -2.15 -8.23
CA VAL A 76 5.17 -3.34 -7.39
C VAL A 76 6.14 -4.37 -7.93
N ARG A 77 7.05 -4.87 -7.08
CA ARG A 77 8.03 -5.89 -7.45
C ARG A 77 7.80 -7.15 -6.63
N GLY A 78 7.50 -8.24 -7.31
CA GLY A 78 7.19 -9.52 -6.69
C GLY A 78 5.70 -9.84 -6.68
N GLY A 79 5.44 -11.13 -6.61
CA GLY A 79 4.18 -11.80 -6.90
C GLY A 79 4.56 -13.25 -7.23
N PRO A 80 3.60 -14.20 -7.29
CA PRO A 80 3.92 -15.51 -7.82
C PRO A 80 4.50 -15.32 -9.21
N ASN A 81 5.80 -15.55 -9.36
CA ASN A 81 6.34 -15.84 -10.67
C ASN A 81 5.56 -17.08 -11.12
N PRO A 82 4.81 -17.05 -12.23
CA PRO A 82 4.19 -18.26 -12.77
C PRO A 82 5.25 -19.32 -13.19
N PHE A 83 6.54 -19.06 -12.94
CA PHE A 83 7.70 -19.86 -13.32
C PHE A 83 8.46 -20.48 -12.13
N THR A 84 7.91 -20.49 -10.91
CA THR A 84 8.59 -21.08 -9.72
C THR A 84 7.87 -22.33 -9.20
N HIS A 85 7.41 -23.18 -10.11
CA HIS A 85 7.27 -24.62 -9.86
C HIS A 85 8.20 -25.32 -10.86
N MET A 86 9.38 -25.70 -10.38
CA MET A 86 10.27 -26.65 -11.02
C MET A 86 10.40 -27.84 -10.08
#